data_AF-A0A229SWB4-F1
#
_entry.id   AF-A0A229SWB4-F1
#
_cell.length_a   1.000
_cell.length_b   1.000
_cell.length_c   1.000
_cell.angle_alpha   90.00
_cell.angle_beta   90.00
_cell.angle_gamma   90.00
#
_symmetry.space_group_name_H-M   'P 1'
#
loop_
_entity.id
_entity.type
_entity.pdbx_description
1 polymer ?
#
loop_
_entity_poly.entity_id
_entity_poly.type
_entity_poly.pdbx_seq_one_letter_code
_entity_poly.pdbx_strand_id
1 'polypeptide(L)'
;MTIPFGTLVVLAREMISQASAPSASGGETAQTVAALLTAEPRNEAGVLAVVTVIFRDALADPFRETTANRWRPLLPAWVHPPLVGAAVNRLRATGILVATGRYVHSTDSAGRNVGKLQPVYTLDVEALREHSAARPAAAS
;
A
#
# COMPACT_ATOMS: atom_id res chain seq x y z
N MET A 1 6.68 -9.33 -15.87
CA MET A 1 6.26 -7.94 -16.19
C MET A 1 6.88 -7.04 -15.13
N THR A 2 7.67 -6.04 -15.53
CA THR A 2 8.41 -5.20 -14.59
C THR A 2 7.73 -3.83 -14.51
N ILE A 3 7.40 -3.38 -13.30
CA ILE A 3 6.82 -2.05 -13.10
C ILE A 3 7.96 -1.04 -12.92
N PRO A 4 8.03 0.03 -13.74
CA PRO A 4 9.08 1.03 -13.62
C PRO A 4 9.07 1.68 -12.24
N PHE A 5 10.25 1.96 -11.69
CA PHE A 5 10.36 2.66 -10.40
C PHE A 5 9.63 4.02 -10.41
N GLY A 6 9.65 4.73 -11.54
CA GLY A 6 8.89 5.98 -11.72
C GLY A 6 7.39 5.80 -11.50
N THR A 7 6.80 4.68 -11.91
CA THR A 7 5.38 4.36 -11.67
C THR A 7 5.08 4.18 -10.19
N LEU A 8 5.99 3.55 -9.43
CA LEU A 8 5.85 3.39 -7.98
C LEU A 8 5.92 4.73 -7.26
N VAL A 9 6.82 5.62 -7.70
CA VAL A 9 6.94 6.98 -7.15
C VAL A 9 5.70 7.82 -7.42
N VAL A 10 5.14 7.74 -8.64
CA VAL A 10 3.88 8.42 -8.98
C VAL A 10 2.73 7.93 -8.11
N LEU A 11 2.59 6.62 -7.96
CA LEU A 11 1.54 6.05 -7.12
C LEU A 11 1.66 6.47 -5.65
N ALA A 12 2.87 6.43 -5.10
CA ALA A 12 3.11 6.88 -3.72
C ALA A 12 2.69 8.34 -3.55
N ARG A 13 2.99 9.20 -4.53
CA ARG A 13 2.60 10.63 -4.54
C ARG A 13 1.11 10.86 -4.74
N GLU A 14 0.41 10.01 -5.48
CA GLU A 14 -1.05 10.06 -5.60
C GLU A 14 -1.73 9.67 -4.30
N MET A 15 -1.24 8.61 -3.64
CA MET A 15 -1.71 8.21 -2.32
C MET A 15 -1.56 9.35 -1.31
N ILE A 16 -0.43 10.09 -1.37
CA ILE A 16 -0.16 11.33 -0.63
C ILE A 16 -1.19 12.44 -0.97
N SER A 17 -1.43 12.69 -2.27
CA SER A 17 -2.23 13.85 -2.73
C SER A 17 -3.73 13.72 -2.45
N GLN A 18 -4.29 12.51 -2.66
CA GLN A 18 -5.71 12.23 -2.46
C GLN A 18 -6.15 12.30 -0.98
N ALA A 19 -5.22 12.37 -0.04
CA ALA A 19 -5.52 12.54 1.38
C ALA A 19 -6.01 13.95 1.74
N SER A 20 -5.93 14.91 0.82
CA SER A 20 -6.38 16.30 1.03
C SER A 20 -7.87 16.51 0.76
N ALA A 21 -8.59 15.50 0.25
CA ALA A 21 -10.03 15.58 -0.02
C ALA A 21 -10.83 14.98 1.16
N PRO A 22 -11.78 15.71 1.77
CA PRO A 22 -12.55 15.18 2.91
C PRO A 22 -13.51 14.08 2.46
N SER A 23 -13.39 12.88 3.04
CA SER A 23 -14.39 11.80 2.85
C SER A 23 -15.51 11.96 3.88
N ALA A 24 -16.77 11.98 3.44
CA ALA A 24 -17.95 11.99 4.29
C ALA A 24 -18.49 10.55 4.47
N SER A 25 -18.03 9.82 5.48
CA SER A 25 -18.82 8.79 6.20
C SER A 25 -18.07 8.30 7.45
N GLY A 26 -18.76 8.31 8.60
CA GLY A 26 -18.25 8.05 9.97
C GLY A 26 -17.65 6.66 10.29
N GLY A 27 -17.12 5.92 9.31
CA GLY A 27 -16.01 4.95 9.50
C GLY A 27 -14.63 5.64 9.42
N GLU A 28 -14.66 6.97 9.41
CA GLU A 28 -13.65 7.96 9.04
C GLU A 28 -12.31 7.83 9.75
N THR A 29 -12.22 7.55 11.05
CA THR A 29 -10.96 7.83 11.79
C THR A 29 -9.75 7.06 11.28
N ALA A 30 -9.84 5.75 11.05
CA ALA A 30 -8.69 4.97 10.61
C ALA A 30 -8.30 5.27 9.15
N GLN A 31 -9.28 5.55 8.29
CA GLN A 31 -9.03 5.94 6.90
C GLN A 31 -8.48 7.36 6.80
N THR A 32 -9.03 8.29 7.59
CA THR A 32 -8.55 9.66 7.73
C THR A 32 -7.14 9.70 8.31
N VAL A 33 -6.85 8.93 9.37
CA VAL A 33 -5.49 8.83 9.92
C VAL A 33 -4.53 8.21 8.89
N ALA A 34 -4.95 7.18 8.15
CA ALA A 34 -4.14 6.61 7.08
C ALA A 34 -3.88 7.61 5.95
N ALA A 35 -4.90 8.38 5.57
CA ALA A 35 -4.78 9.46 4.61
C ALA A 35 -3.80 10.52 5.11
N LEU A 36 -3.97 11.07 6.31
CA LEU A 36 -3.07 12.07 6.89
C LEU A 36 -1.62 11.58 7.01
N LEU A 37 -1.42 10.35 7.49
CA LEU A 37 -0.08 9.75 7.62
C LEU A 37 0.59 9.56 6.26
N THR A 38 -0.19 9.19 5.24
CA THR A 38 0.35 9.09 3.87
C THR A 38 0.54 10.46 3.23
N ALA A 39 -0.24 11.49 3.58
CA ALA A 39 -0.14 12.84 3.03
C ALA A 39 1.10 13.62 3.51
N GLU A 40 1.55 13.34 4.73
CA GLU A 40 2.64 14.07 5.38
C GLU A 40 3.96 13.91 4.58
N PRO A 41 4.53 15.02 4.06
CA PRO A 41 5.74 14.95 3.22
C PRO A 41 6.92 14.25 3.89
N ARG A 42 7.07 14.37 5.21
CA ARG A 42 8.12 13.68 5.96
C ARG A 42 8.03 12.15 5.88
N ASN A 43 6.86 11.62 5.53
CA ASN A 43 6.62 10.19 5.41
C ASN A 43 6.78 9.67 3.98
N GLU A 44 7.05 10.51 2.96
CA GLU A 44 7.13 10.10 1.54
C GLU A 44 8.09 8.92 1.35
N ALA A 45 9.29 8.98 1.95
CA ALA A 45 10.26 7.90 1.87
C ALA A 45 9.74 6.59 2.48
N GLY A 46 9.05 6.67 3.62
CA GLY A 46 8.47 5.51 4.30
C GLY A 46 7.32 4.89 3.50
N VAL A 47 6.43 5.72 2.96
CA VAL A 47 5.33 5.27 2.10
C VAL A 47 5.88 4.60 0.84
N LEU A 48 6.86 5.22 0.18
CA LEU A 48 7.50 4.66 -1.00
C LEU A 48 8.17 3.32 -0.72
N ALA A 49 8.87 3.19 0.41
CA ALA A 49 9.48 1.93 0.81
C ALA A 49 8.43 0.83 1.00
N VAL A 50 7.32 1.12 1.69
CA VAL A 50 6.23 0.14 1.90
C VAL A 50 5.61 -0.29 0.58
N VAL A 51 5.21 0.66 -0.27
CA VAL A 51 4.60 0.38 -1.58
C VAL A 51 5.54 -0.43 -2.46
N THR A 52 6.81 -0.06 -2.52
CA THR A 52 7.82 -0.75 -3.34
C THR A 52 7.97 -2.20 -2.92
N VAL A 53 8.06 -2.48 -1.62
CA VAL A 53 8.26 -3.85 -1.12
C VAL A 53 7.02 -4.71 -1.36
N ILE A 54 5.81 -4.18 -1.12
CA ILE A 54 4.55 -4.89 -1.42
C ILE A 54 4.47 -5.25 -2.91
N PHE A 55 4.77 -4.30 -3.79
CA PHE A 55 4.69 -4.52 -5.23
C PHE A 55 5.74 -5.50 -5.72
N ARG A 56 6.98 -5.42 -5.23
CA ARG A 56 8.03 -6.37 -5.58
C ARG A 56 7.66 -7.79 -5.17
N ASP A 57 7.12 -7.99 -3.96
CA ASP A 57 6.67 -9.30 -3.50
C ASP A 57 5.51 -9.84 -4.36
N ALA A 58 4.48 -9.02 -4.59
CA ALA A 58 3.33 -9.40 -5.40
C ALA A 58 3.75 -9.72 -6.85
N LEU A 59 4.58 -8.89 -7.49
CA LEU A 59 5.00 -9.10 -8.89
C LEU A 59 5.92 -10.32 -9.07
N ALA A 60 6.55 -10.82 -8.01
CA ALA A 60 7.32 -12.06 -8.03
C ALA A 60 6.43 -13.31 -7.93
N ASP A 61 5.16 -13.15 -7.54
CA ASP A 61 4.19 -14.24 -7.41
C ASP A 61 3.42 -14.46 -8.73
N PRO A 62 3.28 -15.71 -9.21
CA PRO A 62 2.54 -16.00 -10.46
C PRO A 62 1.07 -15.55 -10.44
N PHE A 63 0.44 -15.54 -9.27
CA PHE A 63 -0.95 -15.08 -9.06
C PHE A 63 -1.04 -13.62 -8.62
N ARG A 64 0.11 -12.94 -8.55
CA ARG A 64 0.27 -11.58 -8.05
C ARG A 64 -0.18 -11.41 -6.61
N GLU A 65 -0.07 -12.47 -5.83
CA GLU A 65 -0.55 -12.50 -4.46
C GLU A 65 0.52 -12.10 -3.46
N THR A 66 0.08 -11.49 -2.37
CA THR A 66 0.96 -10.99 -1.33
C THR A 66 0.31 -11.05 0.05
N THR A 67 1.14 -11.13 1.10
CA THR A 67 0.71 -11.13 2.51
C THR A 67 1.72 -10.38 3.36
N ALA A 68 1.29 -9.86 4.50
CA ALA A 68 2.18 -9.16 5.43
C ALA A 68 3.33 -10.04 5.94
N ASN A 69 3.14 -11.36 6.00
CA ASN A 69 4.23 -12.29 6.31
C ASN A 69 5.37 -12.24 5.28
N ARG A 70 5.05 -11.98 4.00
CA ARG A 70 6.03 -12.00 2.90
C ARG A 70 6.80 -10.67 2.80
N TRP A 71 6.10 -9.54 2.86
CA TRP A 71 6.73 -8.23 2.65
C TRP A 71 7.23 -7.54 3.92
N ARG A 72 6.70 -7.82 5.12
CA ARG A 72 7.18 -7.14 6.35
C ARG A 72 8.67 -7.38 6.64
N PRO A 73 9.22 -8.61 6.50
CA PRO A 73 10.64 -8.84 6.73
C PRO A 73 11.57 -8.09 5.75
N LEU A 74 11.02 -7.64 4.62
CA LEU A 74 11.75 -6.93 3.57
C LEU A 74 11.71 -5.39 3.77
N LEU A 75 10.95 -4.89 4.74
CA LEU A 75 10.89 -3.47 5.04
C LEU A 75 12.19 -2.99 5.70
N PRO A 76 12.72 -1.83 5.31
CA PRO A 76 13.83 -1.21 6.03
C PRO A 76 13.47 -0.94 7.49
N ALA A 77 14.44 -1.14 8.40
CA ALA A 77 14.22 -0.99 9.84
C ALA A 77 13.81 0.43 10.28
N TRP A 78 14.07 1.45 9.44
CA TRP A 78 13.67 2.84 9.71
C TRP A 78 12.20 3.13 9.36
N VAL A 79 11.48 2.22 8.72
CA VAL A 79 10.06 2.40 8.39
C VAL A 79 9.21 2.28 9.65
N HIS A 80 8.48 3.35 9.96
CA HIS A 80 7.64 3.41 11.16
C HIS A 80 6.39 2.51 11.03
N PRO A 81 6.06 1.61 11.99
CA PRO A 81 5.00 0.61 11.82
C PRO A 81 3.60 1.16 11.48
N PRO A 82 3.14 2.29 12.05
CA PRO A 82 1.90 2.95 11.61
C PRO A 82 1.83 3.27 10.11
N LEU A 83 2.95 3.61 9.46
CA LEU A 83 2.97 3.91 8.02
C LEU A 83 2.65 2.67 7.17
N VAL A 84 3.01 1.49 7.68
CA VAL A 84 2.72 0.22 7.01
C VAL A 84 1.22 0.01 6.88
N GLY A 85 0.49 0.14 7.99
CA GLY A 85 -0.96 0.01 8.01
C GLY A 85 -1.64 1.08 7.16
N ALA A 86 -1.14 2.32 7.22
CA ALA A 86 -1.65 3.44 6.44
C ALA A 86 -1.52 3.19 4.92
N ALA A 87 -0.32 2.80 4.46
CA ALA A 87 -0.07 2.52 3.05
C ALA A 87 -0.91 1.35 2.53
N VAL A 88 -1.01 0.24 3.30
CA VAL A 88 -1.87 -0.90 2.94
C VAL A 88 -3.33 -0.47 2.80
N ASN A 89 -3.85 0.30 3.76
CA ASN A 89 -5.24 0.77 3.71
C ASN A 89 -5.50 1.68 2.50
N ARG A 90 -4.54 2.54 2.14
CA ARG A 90 -4.64 3.41 0.96
C ARG A 90 -4.61 2.60 -0.34
N LEU A 91 -3.70 1.62 -0.47
CA LEU A 91 -3.67 0.72 -1.64
C LEU A 91 -4.98 -0.10 -1.79
N ARG A 92 -5.61 -0.45 -0.68
CA ARG A 92 -6.94 -1.11 -0.70
C ARG A 92 -8.04 -0.16 -1.12
N ALA A 93 -8.02 1.07 -0.60
CA ALA A 93 -9.01 2.09 -0.93
C ALA A 93 -8.97 2.48 -2.42
N THR A 94 -7.80 2.42 -3.07
CA THR A 94 -7.64 2.66 -4.50
C THR A 94 -7.98 1.46 -5.39
N GLY A 95 -8.32 0.30 -4.80
CA GLY A 95 -8.57 -0.93 -5.55
C GLY A 95 -7.32 -1.62 -6.11
N ILE A 96 -6.13 -1.07 -5.86
CA ILE A 96 -4.86 -1.64 -6.36
C ILE A 96 -4.48 -2.91 -5.58
N LEU A 97 -4.81 -2.95 -4.29
CA LEU A 97 -4.61 -4.14 -3.45
C LEU A 97 -5.96 -4.72 -3.06
N VAL A 98 -6.34 -5.83 -3.69
CA VAL A 98 -7.67 -6.43 -3.55
C VAL A 98 -7.60 -7.64 -2.63
N ALA A 99 -8.48 -7.71 -1.63
CA ALA A 99 -8.57 -8.89 -0.76
C ALA A 99 -9.14 -10.09 -1.54
N THR A 100 -8.45 -11.22 -1.49
CA THR A 100 -8.85 -12.44 -2.23
C THR A 100 -9.96 -13.24 -1.53
N GLY A 101 -10.32 -12.85 -0.29
CA GLY A 101 -11.19 -13.63 0.60
C GLY A 101 -10.47 -14.79 1.32
N ARG A 102 -9.22 -15.10 0.97
CA ARG A 102 -8.39 -16.09 1.68
C ARG A 102 -7.60 -15.44 2.81
N TYR A 103 -7.29 -16.24 3.82
CA TYR A 103 -6.55 -15.82 5.01
C TYR A 103 -5.41 -16.79 5.32
N VAL A 104 -4.35 -16.26 5.91
CA VAL A 104 -3.24 -17.05 6.46
C VAL A 104 -2.98 -16.65 7.91
N HIS A 105 -2.32 -17.51 8.66
CA HIS A 105 -1.89 -17.18 10.02
C HIS A 105 -0.68 -16.25 9.98
N SER A 106 -0.74 -15.18 10.77
CA SER A 106 0.35 -14.24 10.91
C SER A 106 1.54 -14.83 11.67
N THR A 107 2.74 -14.54 11.16
CA THR A 107 4.03 -14.89 11.77
C THR A 107 4.67 -13.70 12.49
N ASP A 108 3.99 -12.55 12.53
CA ASP A 108 4.47 -11.30 13.12
C ASP A 108 4.47 -11.35 14.67
N SER A 109 5.63 -11.72 15.22
CA SER A 109 5.90 -11.72 16.66
C SER A 109 6.11 -10.32 17.24
N ALA A 110 6.75 -9.43 16.48
CA ALA A 110 7.02 -8.05 16.91
C ALA A 110 5.73 -7.26 17.17
N GLY A 111 4.75 -7.38 16.28
CA GLY A 111 3.43 -6.78 16.41
C GLY A 111 2.44 -7.57 17.28
N ARG A 112 2.87 -8.67 17.93
CA ARG A 112 2.01 -9.56 18.72
C ARG A 112 0.79 -10.04 17.93
N ASN A 113 1.03 -10.41 16.68
CA ASN A 113 0.00 -10.89 15.76
C ASN A 113 0.17 -12.36 15.41
N VAL A 114 1.09 -13.09 16.06
CA VAL A 114 1.28 -14.53 15.82
C VAL A 114 -0.04 -15.26 15.99
N GLY A 115 -0.39 -16.09 15.00
CA GLY A 115 -1.61 -16.89 15.00
C GLY A 115 -2.90 -16.12 14.69
N LYS A 116 -2.87 -14.78 14.55
CA LYS A 116 -4.04 -14.03 14.06
C LYS A 116 -4.20 -14.23 12.56
N LEU A 117 -5.45 -14.25 12.08
CA LEU A 117 -5.72 -14.28 10.66
C LEU A 117 -5.33 -12.95 10.01
N GLN A 118 -4.60 -13.02 8.90
CA GLN A 118 -4.36 -11.90 8.01
C GLN A 118 -4.86 -12.24 6.61
N PRO A 119 -5.38 -11.25 5.88
CA PRO A 119 -5.85 -11.45 4.52
C PRO A 119 -4.69 -11.72 3.55
N VAL A 120 -5.00 -12.51 2.52
CA VAL A 120 -4.20 -12.59 1.29
C VAL A 120 -4.75 -11.59 0.29
N TYR A 121 -3.87 -10.77 -0.26
CA TYR A 121 -4.21 -9.78 -1.27
C TYR A 121 -3.70 -10.19 -2.64
N THR A 122 -4.36 -9.72 -3.70
CA THR A 122 -3.84 -9.75 -5.06
C THR A 122 -3.60 -8.32 -5.54
N LEU A 123 -2.54 -8.13 -6.33
CA LEU A 123 -2.22 -6.85 -6.96
C LEU A 123 -2.99 -6.71 -8.28
N ASP A 124 -3.88 -5.72 -8.33
CA ASP A 124 -4.58 -5.34 -9.56
C ASP A 124 -3.70 -4.41 -10.40
N VAL A 125 -3.11 -4.97 -11.45
CA VAL A 125 -2.22 -4.24 -12.37
C VAL A 125 -3.00 -3.33 -13.31
N GLU A 126 -4.28 -3.60 -13.55
CA GLU A 126 -5.10 -2.75 -14.40
C GLU A 126 -5.52 -1.49 -13.63
N ALA A 127 -6.01 -1.65 -12.40
CA ALA A 127 -6.30 -0.51 -11.50
C ALA A 127 -5.07 0.40 -11.30
N LEU A 128 -3.88 -0.21 -11.25
CA LEU A 128 -2.61 0.52 -11.19
C LEU A 128 -2.30 1.31 -12.47
N ARG A 129 -2.54 0.74 -13.65
CA ARG A 129 -2.37 1.43 -14.93
C ARG A 129 -3.34 2.58 -15.08
N GLU A 130 -4.60 2.37 -14.70
CA GLU A 130 -5.64 3.40 -14.72
C GLU A 130 -5.25 4.59 -13.82
N HIS A 131 -4.78 4.33 -12.60
CA HIS A 131 -4.25 5.38 -11.72
C HIS A 131 -3.08 6.13 -12.36
N SER A 132 -2.14 5.39 -12.98
CA SER A 132 -0.99 5.99 -13.66
C SER A 132 -1.37 6.82 -14.90
N ALA A 133 -2.46 6.45 -15.59
CA ALA A 133 -2.91 7.05 -16.84
C ALA A 133 -3.90 8.22 -16.62
N ALA A 134 -4.63 8.23 -15.51
CA ALA A 134 -5.57 9.29 -15.15
C ALA A 134 -4.90 10.66 -14.89
N ARG A 135 -3.56 10.73 -14.94
CA ARG A 135 -2.80 11.98 -14.90
C ARG A 135 -2.53 12.49 -16.33
N PRO A 136 -3.10 13.62 -16.77
CA PRO A 136 -2.55 14.31 -17.94
C PRO A 136 -1.09 14.68 -17.65
N ALA A 137 -0.24 14.63 -18.69
CA ALA A 137 1.15 15.08 -18.65
C ALA A 137 1.23 16.55 -18.22
N ALA A 138 1.23 16.82 -16.92
CA ALA A 138 1.41 18.14 -16.37
C ALA A 138 2.91 18.38 -16.10
N ALA A 139 3.41 19.38 -16.83
CA ALA A 139 4.71 20.06 -16.75
C ALA A 139 5.91 19.39 -17.45
N SER A 140 6.14 19.84 -18.71
CA SER A 140 7.49 20.15 -19.23
C SER A 140 7.96 21.48 -18.65
#